data_AF-A0A933ZKN6-F1
#
_entry.id   AF-A0A933ZKN6-F1
#
_cell.length_a   1.000
_cell.length_b   1.000
_cell.length_c   1.000
_cell.angle_alpha   90.00
_cell.angle_beta   90.00
_cell.angle_gamma   90.00
#
_symmetry.space_group_name_H-M   'P 1'
#
loop_
_entity.id
_entity.type
_entity.pdbx_description
1 polymer ?
#
loop_
_entity_poly.entity_id
_entity_poly.type
_entity_poly.pdbx_seq_one_letter_code
_entity_poly.pdbx_strand_id
1 'polypeptide(L)'
;MRRARTWLVMLVATLAGCQGFEDIPECGVVPAGGCPTSRGGSCDDQACAAIYACTESGWALRKTCERDGGEDASDAATEPDGPMCGDAVTMEGMADTCDPNEVLTPDCPIQVALGCPGTACLTGCADFFVCRTDGWVEAAYCDDVTGELVWVDAY
;
A
#
# COMPACT_ATOMS: atom_id res chain seq x y z
N MET A 1 56.67 -24.61 17.43
CA MET A 1 55.84 -25.80 17.77
C MET A 1 54.40 -25.46 17.40
N ARG A 2 53.83 -26.16 16.41
CA ARG A 2 52.51 -25.89 15.84
C ARG A 2 51.44 -26.57 16.71
N ARG A 3 50.43 -25.83 17.17
CA ARG A 3 49.23 -26.43 17.77
C ARG A 3 48.10 -26.38 16.75
N ALA A 4 47.81 -27.55 16.21
CA ALA A 4 46.67 -27.84 15.34
C ALA A 4 45.47 -28.28 16.20
N ARG A 5 44.29 -28.33 15.54
CA ARG A 5 43.02 -28.95 15.95
C ARG A 5 42.12 -28.03 16.78
N THR A 6 40.82 -27.88 16.52
CA THR A 6 39.88 -28.75 15.79
C THR A 6 38.72 -27.86 15.33
N TRP A 7 38.41 -27.87 14.03
CA TRP A 7 37.17 -27.27 13.51
C TRP A 7 36.02 -28.21 13.83
N LEU A 8 35.13 -27.80 14.73
CA LEU A 8 33.83 -28.44 14.94
C LEU A 8 32.85 -27.72 14.00
N VAL A 9 32.65 -28.27 12.81
CA VAL A 9 31.59 -27.83 11.89
C VAL A 9 30.28 -28.40 12.41
N MET A 10 29.49 -27.56 13.08
CA MET A 10 28.14 -27.90 13.54
C MET A 10 27.15 -27.46 12.45
N LEU A 11 26.79 -28.39 11.56
CA LEU A 11 25.77 -28.18 10.54
C LEU A 11 24.40 -28.43 11.18
N VAL A 12 23.73 -27.38 11.65
CA VAL A 12 22.35 -27.44 12.15
C VAL A 12 21.43 -27.05 10.99
N ALA A 13 20.79 -28.06 10.38
CA ALA A 13 19.74 -27.87 9.38
C ALA A 13 18.43 -27.51 10.09
N THR A 14 18.16 -26.21 10.25
CA THR A 14 16.86 -25.71 10.68
C THR A 14 15.86 -25.81 9.53
N LEU A 15 15.09 -26.90 9.51
CA LEU A 15 13.80 -26.97 8.80
C LEU A 15 12.84 -25.99 9.50
N ALA A 16 12.89 -24.72 9.13
CA ALA A 16 11.83 -23.79 9.43
C ALA A 16 10.64 -24.16 8.53
N GLY A 17 9.65 -24.85 9.09
CA GLY A 17 8.39 -25.09 8.41
C GLY A 17 7.73 -23.76 8.05
N CYS A 18 7.45 -23.56 6.77
CA CYS A 18 6.48 -22.57 6.32
C CYS A 18 5.13 -22.99 6.92
N GLN A 19 4.77 -22.37 8.03
CA GLN A 19 3.45 -22.46 8.63
C GLN A 19 2.52 -21.82 7.60
N GLY A 20 1.58 -22.60 7.06
CA GLY A 20 0.67 -22.12 6.01
C GLY A 20 -0.01 -20.85 6.46
N PHE A 21 0.14 -19.79 5.66
CA PHE A 21 -0.66 -18.59 5.84
C PHE A 21 -2.11 -19.00 5.59
N GLU A 22 -2.96 -18.84 6.60
CA GLU A 22 -4.41 -19.01 6.41
C GLU A 22 -4.85 -18.09 5.27
N ASP A 23 -5.57 -18.63 4.28
CA ASP A 23 -6.10 -17.87 3.16
C ASP A 23 -6.91 -16.69 3.72
N ILE A 24 -6.43 -15.47 3.47
CA ILE A 24 -7.13 -14.26 3.90
C ILE A 24 -8.39 -14.18 3.05
N PRO A 25 -9.60 -14.24 3.64
CA PRO A 25 -10.82 -14.17 2.86
C PRO A 25 -10.86 -12.88 2.04
N GLU A 26 -11.22 -12.98 0.76
CA GLU A 26 -11.34 -11.83 -0.13
C GLU A 26 -12.71 -11.17 0.05
N CYS A 27 -12.86 -10.33 1.07
CA CYS A 27 -14.13 -9.64 1.33
C CYS A 27 -14.48 -8.54 0.30
N GLY A 28 -13.65 -8.34 -0.73
CA GLY A 28 -13.86 -7.32 -1.76
C GLY A 28 -13.75 -5.89 -1.21
N VAL A 29 -14.60 -4.98 -1.72
CA VAL A 29 -14.58 -3.56 -1.37
C VAL A 29 -15.12 -3.33 0.05
N VAL A 30 -14.37 -2.61 0.88
CA VAL A 30 -14.77 -2.25 2.26
C VAL A 30 -15.99 -1.31 2.20
N PRO A 31 -16.98 -1.46 3.09
CA PRO A 31 -18.11 -0.53 3.17
C PRO A 31 -17.66 0.92 3.37
N ALA A 32 -18.42 1.88 2.83
CA ALA A 32 -18.08 3.30 2.91
C ALA A 32 -17.88 3.78 4.36
N GLY A 33 -16.79 4.52 4.62
CA GLY A 33 -16.38 4.95 5.96
C GLY A 33 -15.90 3.81 6.88
N GLY A 34 -15.78 2.59 6.35
CA GLY A 34 -15.35 1.42 7.07
C GLY A 34 -13.83 1.25 7.03
N CYS A 35 -13.26 0.80 8.15
CA CYS A 35 -11.84 0.51 8.27
C CYS A 35 -11.62 -0.96 8.61
N PRO A 36 -10.80 -1.69 7.82
CA PRO A 36 -10.58 -3.11 8.02
C PRO A 36 -9.64 -3.37 9.20
N THR A 37 -10.04 -4.27 10.11
CA THR A 37 -9.18 -4.68 11.24
C THR A 37 -7.90 -5.37 10.77
N SER A 38 -7.93 -6.06 9.63
CA SER A 38 -6.77 -6.77 9.07
C SER A 38 -5.68 -5.83 8.57
N ARG A 39 -5.97 -4.54 8.34
CA ARG A 39 -4.97 -3.53 7.94
C ARG A 39 -4.69 -2.51 9.04
N GLY A 40 -5.00 -2.85 10.29
CA GLY A 40 -4.72 -1.98 11.44
C GLY A 40 -5.71 -0.83 11.65
N GLY A 41 -6.90 -0.87 11.05
CA GLY A 41 -7.93 0.16 11.27
C GLY A 41 -8.35 0.24 12.74
N SER A 42 -8.40 1.46 13.29
CA SER A 42 -8.89 1.76 14.64
C SER A 42 -9.86 2.94 14.63
N CYS A 43 -10.67 3.09 15.69
CA CYS A 43 -11.56 4.24 15.82
C CYS A 43 -10.84 5.53 16.20
N ASP A 44 -9.52 5.50 16.38
CA ASP A 44 -8.70 6.70 16.57
C ASP A 44 -8.45 7.41 15.24
N ASP A 45 -8.63 6.70 14.12
CA ASP A 45 -8.59 7.29 12.79
C ASP A 45 -9.89 8.05 12.52
N GLN A 46 -9.74 9.35 12.24
CA GLN A 46 -10.83 10.27 12.03
C GLN A 46 -11.62 9.96 10.74
N ALA A 47 -11.07 9.22 9.79
CA ALA A 47 -11.76 8.74 8.59
C ALA A 47 -12.62 7.49 8.87
N CYS A 48 -12.37 6.79 9.98
CA CYS A 48 -13.09 5.57 10.34
C CYS A 48 -14.42 5.90 11.04
N ALA A 49 -15.53 5.71 10.33
CA ALA A 49 -16.87 5.71 10.92
C ALA A 49 -17.17 4.38 11.62
N ALA A 50 -16.58 3.28 11.14
CA ALA A 50 -16.79 1.95 11.70
C ALA A 50 -15.63 0.99 11.39
N ILE A 51 -15.42 0.02 12.27
CA ILE A 51 -14.44 -1.03 12.13
C ILE A 51 -15.11 -2.30 11.59
N TYR A 52 -14.56 -2.84 10.52
CA TYR A 52 -15.03 -4.07 9.88
C TYR A 52 -13.98 -5.16 9.94
N ALA A 53 -14.41 -6.39 10.21
CA ALA A 53 -13.56 -7.57 10.05
C ALA A 53 -13.99 -8.33 8.81
N CYS A 54 -13.01 -8.78 8.04
CA CYS A 54 -13.26 -9.70 6.95
C CYS A 54 -13.50 -11.10 7.52
N THR A 55 -14.62 -11.71 7.14
CA THR A 55 -15.04 -13.07 7.55
C THR A 55 -15.34 -13.90 6.31
N GLU A 56 -15.55 -15.21 6.47
CA GLU A 56 -15.98 -16.10 5.37
C GLU A 56 -17.30 -15.64 4.70
N SER A 57 -18.16 -14.92 5.43
CA SER A 57 -19.40 -14.35 4.92
C SER A 57 -19.27 -12.92 4.34
N GLY A 58 -18.06 -12.38 4.26
CA GLY A 58 -17.77 -11.00 3.84
C GLY A 58 -17.49 -10.05 5.00
N TRP A 59 -17.65 -8.75 4.77
CA TRP A 59 -17.40 -7.71 5.78
C TRP A 59 -18.43 -7.77 6.91
N ALA A 60 -17.94 -8.03 8.13
CA ALA A 60 -18.73 -8.01 9.35
C ALA A 60 -18.40 -6.76 10.17
N LEU A 61 -19.42 -5.95 10.50
CA LEU A 61 -19.26 -4.81 11.39
C LEU A 61 -18.83 -5.29 12.77
N ARG A 62 -17.71 -4.77 13.29
CA ARG A 62 -17.21 -5.05 14.63
C ARG A 62 -17.60 -3.98 15.62
N LYS A 63 -17.44 -2.71 15.23
CA LYS A 63 -17.69 -1.57 16.10
C LYS A 63 -17.97 -0.33 15.29
N THR A 64 -18.97 0.45 15.69
CA THR A 64 -19.16 1.82 15.20
C THR A 64 -18.33 2.76 16.07
N CYS A 65 -17.64 3.71 15.45
CA CYS A 65 -16.82 4.67 16.17
C CYS A 65 -17.72 5.80 16.67
N GLU A 66 -17.98 5.84 17.97
CA GLU A 66 -18.71 6.93 18.60
C GLU A 66 -17.89 8.21 18.48
N ARG A 67 -18.51 9.26 17.93
CA ARG A 67 -17.97 10.62 17.94
C ARG A 67 -18.89 11.46 18.78
N ASP A 68 -18.33 12.12 19.78
CA ASP A 68 -19.03 13.10 20.59
C ASP A 68 -19.30 14.34 19.73
N GLY A 69 -20.37 14.29 18.94
CA GLY A 69 -20.70 15.35 18.00
C GLY A 69 -21.88 15.00 17.10
N GLY A 70 -23.09 15.11 17.66
CA GLY A 70 -24.32 15.57 17.03
C GLY A 70 -24.77 14.96 15.69
N GLU A 71 -25.98 14.40 15.72
CA GLU A 71 -26.83 14.15 14.56
C GLU A 71 -26.82 15.34 13.58
N ASP A 72 -26.30 15.12 12.37
CA ASP A 72 -26.89 15.53 11.10
C ASP A 72 -26.08 14.91 9.95
N ALA A 73 -26.73 14.03 9.19
CA ALA A 73 -26.25 13.63 7.88
C ALA A 73 -26.49 14.82 6.93
N SER A 74 -25.43 15.46 6.44
CA SER A 74 -25.45 16.26 5.22
C SER A 74 -24.03 16.52 4.75
N ASP A 75 -23.81 16.19 3.48
CA ASP A 75 -22.69 16.57 2.62
C ASP A 75 -21.94 17.84 3.06
N ALA A 76 -20.85 17.63 3.78
CA ALA A 76 -19.72 18.52 3.78
C ALA A 76 -18.50 17.65 4.06
N ALA A 77 -17.86 17.22 2.97
CA ALA A 77 -16.46 16.81 3.00
C ALA A 77 -15.65 18.04 3.46
N THR A 78 -15.63 18.29 4.77
CA THR A 78 -14.54 19.02 5.38
C THR A 78 -13.39 18.04 5.40
N GLU A 79 -12.57 18.13 4.36
CA GLU A 79 -11.27 17.47 4.32
C GLU A 79 -10.58 17.71 5.66
N PRO A 80 -10.21 16.66 6.41
CA PRO A 80 -9.20 16.88 7.43
C PRO A 80 -7.98 17.41 6.68
N ASP A 81 -7.40 18.53 7.15
CA ASP A 81 -6.08 18.98 6.72
C ASP A 81 -5.10 17.78 6.83
N GLY A 82 -4.90 17.05 5.73
CA GLY A 82 -4.44 15.67 5.81
C GLY A 82 -3.31 15.39 4.83
N PRO A 83 -2.03 15.44 5.24
CA PRO A 83 -0.94 15.05 4.38
C PRO A 83 -0.66 13.56 4.60
N MET A 84 -1.59 12.70 4.19
CA MET A 84 -1.22 11.30 3.88
C MET A 84 -1.31 11.08 2.38
N CYS A 85 -2.28 11.73 1.73
CA CYS A 85 -2.49 11.69 0.29
C CYS A 85 -2.35 13.14 -0.18
N GLY A 86 -1.19 13.53 -0.70
CA GLY A 86 -1.08 14.84 -1.37
C GLY A 86 -2.06 14.95 -2.54
N ASP A 87 -2.12 16.12 -3.18
CA ASP A 87 -3.02 16.35 -4.31
C ASP A 87 -2.82 15.29 -5.41
N ALA A 88 -3.93 14.74 -5.91
CA ALA A 88 -3.89 13.81 -7.03
C ALA A 88 -3.22 14.47 -8.24
N VAL A 89 -2.27 13.77 -8.84
CA VAL A 89 -1.55 14.27 -10.01
C VAL A 89 -2.20 13.72 -11.27
N THR A 90 -2.41 14.59 -12.27
CA THR A 90 -2.88 14.19 -13.60
C THR A 90 -1.70 14.16 -14.56
N MET A 91 -1.60 13.11 -15.38
CA MET A 91 -0.55 12.97 -16.37
C MET A 91 -1.16 12.80 -17.76
N GLU A 92 -0.73 13.63 -18.70
CA GLU A 92 -1.18 13.57 -20.09
C GLU A 92 -0.37 12.55 -20.88
N GLY A 93 -0.92 12.05 -22.00
CA GLY A 93 -0.18 11.23 -22.96
C GLY A 93 0.11 9.80 -22.51
N MET A 94 -0.70 9.24 -21.61
CA MET A 94 -0.68 7.81 -21.30
C MET A 94 -1.21 7.00 -22.48
N ALA A 95 -0.48 5.95 -22.85
CA ALA A 95 -0.96 4.93 -23.77
C ALA A 95 -1.52 3.74 -22.99
N ASP A 96 -2.39 2.96 -23.63
CA ASP A 96 -2.98 1.72 -23.13
C ASP A 96 -2.34 0.46 -23.76
N THR A 97 -1.22 0.65 -24.47
CA THR A 97 -0.61 -0.38 -25.32
C THR A 97 0.44 -1.24 -24.63
N CYS A 98 0.93 -0.84 -23.45
CA CYS A 98 1.95 -1.59 -22.73
C CYS A 98 1.32 -2.70 -21.88
N ASP A 99 1.97 -3.86 -21.85
CA ASP A 99 1.54 -4.96 -20.97
C ASP A 99 2.01 -4.68 -19.54
N PRO A 100 1.11 -4.61 -18.53
CA PRO A 100 1.50 -4.41 -17.13
C PRO A 100 2.43 -5.51 -16.58
N ASN A 101 2.50 -6.68 -17.21
CA ASN A 101 3.43 -7.75 -16.83
C ASN A 101 4.89 -7.49 -17.24
N GLU A 102 5.16 -6.46 -18.05
CA GLU A 102 6.52 -6.08 -18.47
C GLU A 102 7.24 -5.21 -17.41
N VAL A 103 6.50 -4.63 -16.47
CA VAL A 103 7.05 -3.89 -15.34
C VAL A 103 7.56 -4.89 -14.30
N LEU A 104 8.87 -4.91 -14.07
CA LEU A 104 9.51 -5.89 -13.19
C LEU A 104 9.39 -5.44 -11.74
N THR A 105 8.95 -6.31 -10.82
CA THR A 105 9.04 -6.02 -9.38
C THR A 105 10.49 -5.70 -9.00
N PRO A 106 10.78 -4.59 -8.30
CA PRO A 106 9.90 -3.75 -7.47
C PRO A 106 9.25 -2.55 -8.17
N ASP A 107 9.25 -2.49 -9.50
CA ASP A 107 8.68 -1.38 -10.26
C ASP A 107 7.16 -1.50 -10.34
N CYS A 108 6.49 -0.35 -10.42
CA CYS A 108 5.03 -0.28 -10.42
C CYS A 108 4.46 0.63 -11.51
N PRO A 109 3.20 0.39 -11.92
CA PRO A 109 2.50 1.31 -12.80
C PRO A 109 2.22 2.65 -12.07
N ILE A 110 2.41 3.78 -12.76
CA ILE A 110 2.30 5.14 -12.22
C ILE A 110 0.94 5.46 -11.60
N GLN A 111 -0.11 4.73 -12.01
CA GLN A 111 -1.47 4.87 -11.51
C GLN A 111 -1.56 4.69 -9.99
N VAL A 112 -0.65 3.90 -9.39
CA VAL A 112 -0.55 3.73 -7.94
C VAL A 112 -0.12 5.03 -7.26
N ALA A 113 0.83 5.75 -7.85
CA ALA A 113 1.33 7.01 -7.31
C ALA A 113 0.38 8.19 -7.56
N LEU A 114 -0.31 8.24 -8.70
CA LEU A 114 -1.22 9.35 -9.05
C LEU A 114 -2.42 9.48 -8.11
N GLY A 115 -2.94 8.34 -7.63
CA GLY A 115 -4.09 8.33 -6.73
C GLY A 115 -3.75 8.77 -5.31
N CYS A 116 -2.51 8.54 -4.86
CA CYS A 116 -2.09 8.91 -3.51
C CYS A 116 -0.57 9.12 -3.39
N PRO A 117 -0.03 10.26 -3.85
CA PRO A 117 1.42 10.47 -3.93
C PRO A 117 2.13 10.32 -2.58
N GLY A 118 1.49 10.77 -1.50
CA GLY A 118 2.06 10.75 -0.14
C GLY A 118 2.20 9.37 0.49
N THR A 119 1.56 8.33 -0.07
CA THR A 119 1.72 6.93 0.41
C THR A 119 2.33 6.00 -0.63
N ALA A 120 2.65 6.51 -1.83
CA ALA A 120 3.14 5.71 -2.95
C ALA A 120 4.37 4.86 -2.53
N CYS A 121 5.31 5.44 -1.79
CA CYS A 121 6.52 4.75 -1.34
C CYS A 121 6.31 3.71 -0.23
N LEU A 122 5.12 3.66 0.37
CA LEU A 122 4.74 2.65 1.37
C LEU A 122 4.20 1.36 0.73
N THR A 123 3.99 1.37 -0.59
CA THR A 123 3.44 0.22 -1.34
C THR A 123 4.48 -0.87 -1.65
N GLY A 124 5.76 -0.60 -1.38
CA GLY A 124 6.87 -1.49 -1.72
C GLY A 124 7.40 -1.30 -3.14
N CYS A 125 6.89 -0.31 -3.87
CA CYS A 125 7.39 0.09 -5.18
C CYS A 125 8.65 0.95 -5.04
N ALA A 126 9.69 0.68 -5.83
CA ALA A 126 10.88 1.53 -5.90
C ALA A 126 10.69 2.64 -6.93
N ASP A 127 10.34 2.24 -8.15
CA ASP A 127 10.17 3.12 -9.30
C ASP A 127 8.75 3.00 -9.89
N PHE A 128 8.28 4.06 -10.51
CA PHE A 128 6.96 4.14 -11.12
C PHE A 128 7.04 4.51 -12.58
N PHE A 129 6.43 3.67 -13.42
CA PHE A 129 6.48 3.79 -14.86
C PHE A 129 5.12 4.13 -15.45
N VAL A 130 5.14 5.04 -16.43
CA VAL A 130 3.99 5.36 -17.27
C VAL A 130 4.13 4.70 -18.63
N CYS A 131 3.06 4.09 -19.11
CA CYS A 131 3.01 3.61 -20.48
C CYS A 131 2.85 4.78 -21.45
N ARG A 132 3.78 4.89 -22.40
CA ARG A 132 3.74 5.86 -23.52
C ARG A 132 3.70 5.10 -24.85
N THR A 133 3.51 5.83 -25.95
CA THR A 133 3.56 5.26 -27.30
C THR A 133 4.88 4.57 -27.62
N ASP A 134 5.97 5.01 -26.99
CA ASP A 134 7.31 4.48 -27.19
C ASP A 134 7.71 3.42 -26.13
N GLY A 135 6.78 3.02 -25.27
CA GLY A 135 6.98 2.01 -24.22
C GLY A 135 6.87 2.56 -22.79
N TRP A 136 7.34 1.78 -21.82
CA TRP A 136 7.41 2.19 -20.42
C TRP A 136 8.47 3.28 -20.23
N VAL A 137 8.07 4.39 -19.61
CA VAL A 137 8.95 5.52 -19.26
C VAL A 137 8.84 5.74 -17.77
N GLU A 138 9.97 5.88 -17.09
CA GLU A 138 10.01 6.23 -15.66
C GLU A 138 9.40 7.62 -15.47
N ALA A 139 8.44 7.72 -14.55
CA ALA A 139 7.70 8.95 -14.27
C ALA A 139 7.87 9.42 -12.83
N ALA A 140 8.18 8.51 -11.91
CA ALA A 140 8.53 8.85 -10.54
C ALA A 140 9.38 7.75 -9.93
N TYR A 141 10.07 8.08 -8.84
CA TYR A 141 10.78 7.12 -8.00
C TYR A 141 10.64 7.51 -6.52
N CYS A 142 10.89 6.55 -5.63
CA CYS A 142 10.97 6.80 -4.20
C CYS A 142 12.39 7.17 -3.81
N ASP A 143 12.58 8.33 -3.19
CA ASP A 143 13.88 8.72 -2.69
C ASP A 143 14.27 7.84 -1.50
N ASP A 144 15.39 7.12 -1.62
CA ASP A 144 15.86 6.19 -0.59
C ASP A 144 16.28 6.87 0.73
N VAL A 145 16.47 8.19 0.73
CA VAL A 145 16.91 8.97 1.90
C VAL A 145 15.71 9.55 2.65
N THR A 146 14.77 10.16 1.94
CA THR A 146 13.59 10.81 2.53
C THR A 146 12.38 9.90 2.60
N GLY A 147 12.32 8.86 1.76
CA GLY A 147 11.14 8.02 1.57
C GLY A 147 10.01 8.72 0.83
N GLU A 148 10.28 9.87 0.22
CA GLU A 148 9.29 10.68 -0.49
C GLU A 148 9.25 10.31 -1.98
N LEU A 149 8.08 10.45 -2.59
CA LEU A 149 7.91 10.29 -4.02
C LEU A 149 8.49 11.49 -4.76
N VAL A 150 9.41 11.25 -5.68
CA VAL A 150 10.00 12.26 -6.56
C VAL A 150 9.51 12.03 -7.98
N TRP A 151 8.90 13.05 -8.58
CA TRP A 151 8.48 13.01 -9.98
C TRP A 151 9.65 13.31 -10.90
N VAL A 152 9.82 12.51 -11.94
CA VAL A 152 10.77 12.76 -13.01
C VAL A 152 10.15 13.83 -13.92
N ASP A 153 10.86 14.94 -14.16
CA ASP A 153 10.41 16.06 -14.99
C ASP A 153 10.04 15.61 -16.42
N ALA A 154 8.81 15.14 -16.60
CA ALA A 154 8.22 14.77 -17.88
C ALA A 154 6.70 15.03 -17.85
N TYR A 155 6.34 16.30 -17.58
CA TYR A 155 5.00 16.86 -17.78
C TYR A 155 5.09 18.04 -18.74
#